data_AF-A0A2N2ZDB7-F1
#
_entry.id   AF-A0A2N2ZDB7-F1
#
_cell.length_a   1.000
_cell.length_b   1.000
_cell.length_c   1.000
_cell.angle_alpha   90.00
_cell.angle_beta   90.00
_cell.angle_gamma   90.00
#
_symmetry.space_group_name_H-M   'P 1'
#
loop_
_entity.id
_entity.type
_entity.pdbx_description
1 polymer ?
#
loop_
_entity_poly.entity_id
_entity_poly.type
_entity_poly.pdbx_seq_one_letter_code
_entity_poly.pdbx_strand_id
1 'polypeptide(L)'
;QKVLPRENIRADSLKVLFETAVLPKIKHSKLDKKQDQLSFDVEDGAIDYKKYGGRNFSTGIFAKQAHLYHVEVEFKDERYRVTITNIENIAGNVQSVNEPFAEAVTKNGTTFHQSKMVENGLQIMNTYFTEKFTIPQYIKQKTDW
;
A
#
# COMPACT_ATOMS: atom_id res chain seq x y z
N GLN A 1 5.05 5.63 -34.58
CA GLN A 1 5.46 6.17 -33.26
C GLN A 1 6.84 5.64 -32.92
N LYS A 2 7.80 6.53 -32.64
CA LYS A 2 9.12 6.14 -32.10
C LYS A 2 8.91 5.57 -30.71
N VAL A 3 9.18 4.28 -30.52
CA VAL A 3 9.32 3.67 -29.20
C VAL A 3 10.61 4.21 -28.61
N LEU A 4 10.51 5.00 -27.54
CA LEU A 4 11.69 5.45 -26.81
C LEU A 4 12.30 4.25 -26.05
N PRO A 5 13.63 4.14 -25.96
CA PRO A 5 14.28 3.00 -25.32
C PRO A 5 13.92 2.93 -23.83
N ARG A 6 13.88 1.71 -23.27
CA ARG A 6 13.94 1.49 -21.81
C ARG A 6 15.21 2.17 -21.30
N GLU A 7 15.06 3.30 -20.60
CA GLU A 7 16.19 3.83 -19.84
C GLU A 7 16.48 2.84 -18.71
N ASN A 8 17.68 2.23 -18.73
CA ASN A 8 18.19 1.35 -17.68
C ASN A 8 18.30 2.15 -16.38
N ILE A 9 17.29 2.07 -15.52
CA ILE A 9 17.32 2.72 -14.21
C ILE A 9 18.05 1.78 -13.25
N ARG A 10 19.32 2.08 -12.98
CA ARG A 10 20.12 1.39 -11.95
C ARG A 10 19.40 1.41 -10.58
N ALA A 11 19.64 0.42 -9.73
CA ALA A 11 18.99 0.31 -8.41
C ALA A 11 19.12 1.58 -7.54
N ASP A 12 20.30 2.22 -7.52
CA ASP A 12 20.52 3.50 -6.83
C ASP A 12 19.61 4.61 -7.39
N SER A 13 19.42 4.64 -8.70
CA SER A 13 18.54 5.59 -9.38
C SER A 13 17.07 5.33 -9.04
N LEU A 14 16.66 4.07 -8.84
CA LEU A 14 15.29 3.73 -8.43
C LEU A 14 14.96 4.22 -7.03
N LYS A 15 15.88 4.01 -6.09
CA LYS A 15 15.72 4.50 -4.73
C LYS A 15 15.61 6.02 -4.71
N VAL A 16 16.48 6.72 -5.42
CA VAL A 16 16.42 8.19 -5.56
C VAL A 16 15.08 8.63 -6.18
N LEU A 17 14.59 7.94 -7.20
CA LEU A 17 13.27 8.23 -7.78
C LEU A 17 12.13 8.01 -6.79
N PHE A 18 12.18 6.94 -5.99
CA PHE A 18 11.19 6.69 -4.95
C PHE A 18 11.23 7.80 -3.88
N GLU A 19 12.42 8.16 -3.41
CA GLU A 19 12.64 9.21 -2.41
C GLU A 19 12.16 10.60 -2.88
N THR A 20 12.24 10.89 -4.17
CA THR A 20 11.89 12.20 -4.71
C THR A 20 10.46 12.28 -5.24
N ALA A 21 9.89 11.17 -5.72
CA ALA A 21 8.58 11.17 -6.38
C ALA A 21 7.44 10.56 -5.54
N VAL A 22 7.75 9.68 -4.59
CA VAL A 22 6.76 8.93 -3.79
C VAL A 22 6.77 9.43 -2.34
N LEU A 23 7.92 9.34 -1.66
CA LEU A 23 8.07 9.70 -0.24
C LEU A 23 7.48 11.07 0.16
N PRO A 24 7.70 12.17 -0.61
CA PRO A 24 7.19 13.49 -0.23
C PRO A 24 5.65 13.62 -0.25
N LYS A 25 4.95 12.66 -0.87
CA LYS A 25 3.48 12.62 -0.92
C LYS A 25 2.87 11.84 0.24
N ILE A 26 3.70 11.24 1.09
CA ILE A 26 3.28 10.33 2.14
C ILE A 26 3.62 10.97 3.48
N LYS A 27 2.64 11.07 4.38
CA LYS A 27 2.91 11.45 5.77
C LYS A 27 3.55 10.24 6.45
N HIS A 28 4.86 10.31 6.69
CA HIS A 28 5.62 9.20 7.26
C HIS A 28 6.41 9.62 8.50
N SER A 29 6.82 8.64 9.30
CA SER A 29 7.69 8.82 10.47
C SER A 29 8.70 7.68 10.56
N LYS A 30 9.70 7.81 11.46
CA LYS A 30 10.76 6.80 11.69
C LYS A 30 11.44 6.28 10.41
N LEU A 31 11.80 7.20 9.51
CA LEU A 31 12.46 6.84 8.25
C LEU A 31 13.87 6.30 8.53
N ASP A 32 14.09 5.03 8.26
CA ASP A 32 15.40 4.38 8.22
C ASP A 32 15.83 4.17 6.76
N LYS A 33 17.11 4.43 6.49
CA LYS A 33 17.69 4.34 5.15
C LYS A 33 18.94 3.49 5.19
N LYS A 34 18.90 2.35 4.50
CA LYS A 34 20.08 1.50 4.20
C LYS A 34 20.41 1.61 2.73
N GLN A 35 21.47 0.97 2.27
CA GLN A 35 21.91 1.06 0.86
C GLN A 35 20.77 0.68 -0.10
N ASP A 36 20.24 -0.54 0.02
CA ASP A 36 19.25 -1.13 -0.89
C ASP A 36 17.83 -1.19 -0.28
N GLN A 37 17.60 -0.50 0.83
CA GLN A 37 16.35 -0.58 1.58
C GLN A 37 15.96 0.77 2.18
N LEU A 38 14.65 1.04 2.22
CA LEU A 38 14.02 2.09 3.00
C LEU A 38 12.96 1.48 3.90
N SER A 39 12.83 1.96 5.13
CA SER A 39 11.67 1.61 5.95
C SER A 39 11.15 2.80 6.73
N PHE A 40 9.84 2.83 6.97
CA PHE A 40 9.16 3.94 7.66
C PHE A 40 7.76 3.55 8.10
N ASP A 41 7.22 4.28 9.08
CA ASP A 41 5.85 4.12 9.53
C ASP A 41 4.96 5.14 8.81
N VAL A 42 3.75 4.74 8.43
CA VAL A 42 2.74 5.59 7.79
C VAL A 42 1.47 5.61 8.61
N GLU A 43 0.94 6.82 8.82
CA GLU A 43 -0.36 7.05 9.42
C GLU A 43 -1.27 7.69 8.36
N ASP A 44 -2.26 6.94 7.89
CA ASP A 44 -3.21 7.37 6.88
C ASP A 44 -4.62 7.50 7.45
N GLY A 45 -5.37 8.46 6.89
CA GLY A 45 -6.81 8.51 7.06
C GLY A 45 -7.52 7.32 6.40
N ALA A 46 -8.84 7.29 6.52
CA ALA A 46 -9.67 6.25 5.90
C ALA A 46 -9.46 6.21 4.38
N ILE A 47 -9.32 4.99 3.83
CA ILE A 47 -9.26 4.78 2.38
C ILE A 47 -10.61 5.18 1.77
N ASP A 48 -10.58 5.96 0.69
CA ASP A 48 -11.76 6.24 -0.12
C ASP A 48 -12.15 5.01 -0.94
N TYR A 49 -12.77 4.03 -0.27
CA TYR A 49 -13.17 2.77 -0.88
C TYR A 49 -14.11 2.94 -2.07
N LYS A 50 -14.88 4.05 -2.16
CA LYS A 50 -15.76 4.30 -3.30
C LYS A 50 -14.97 4.60 -4.57
N LYS A 51 -13.87 5.36 -4.47
CA LYS A 51 -12.91 5.55 -5.59
C LYS A 51 -12.41 4.23 -6.15
N TYR A 52 -12.24 3.22 -5.28
CA TYR A 52 -11.69 1.91 -5.63
C TYR A 52 -12.76 0.83 -5.88
N GLY A 53 -14.01 1.22 -6.15
CA GLY A 53 -15.10 0.29 -6.54
C GLY A 53 -15.83 -0.38 -5.38
N GLY A 54 -15.53 -0.02 -4.14
CA GLY A 54 -16.21 -0.50 -2.95
C GLY A 54 -17.62 0.09 -2.78
N ARG A 55 -18.53 -0.69 -2.19
CA ARG A 55 -19.88 -0.24 -1.77
C ARG A 55 -20.01 -0.33 -0.25
N ASN A 56 -20.88 0.49 0.34
CA ASN A 56 -21.04 0.62 1.80
C ASN A 56 -21.29 -0.72 2.51
N PHE A 57 -22.02 -1.66 1.91
CA PHE A 57 -22.35 -2.95 2.55
C PHE A 57 -21.53 -4.14 2.04
N SER A 58 -20.66 -3.94 1.05
CA SER A 58 -19.87 -5.01 0.43
C SER A 58 -18.37 -4.87 0.66
N THR A 59 -17.95 -3.76 1.29
CA THR A 59 -16.55 -3.46 1.58
C THR A 59 -16.26 -3.80 3.04
N GLY A 60 -15.21 -4.60 3.25
CA GLY A 60 -14.68 -4.90 4.58
C GLY A 60 -14.50 -3.61 5.38
N ILE A 61 -14.99 -3.62 6.62
CA ILE A 61 -14.98 -2.45 7.48
C ILE A 61 -13.58 -1.95 7.81
N PHE A 62 -12.60 -2.85 7.88
CA PHE A 62 -11.20 -2.50 8.03
C PHE A 62 -10.75 -1.55 6.90
N ALA A 63 -11.15 -1.75 5.64
CA ALA A 63 -10.78 -0.89 4.52
C ALA A 63 -11.42 0.52 4.59
N LYS A 64 -12.34 0.78 5.54
CA LYS A 64 -12.96 2.09 5.75
C LYS A 64 -12.34 2.87 6.91
N GLN A 65 -11.39 2.27 7.61
CA GLN A 65 -10.80 2.84 8.82
C GLN A 65 -9.49 3.54 8.48
N ALA A 66 -9.10 4.47 9.36
CA ALA A 66 -7.76 5.04 9.32
C ALA A 66 -6.75 3.96 9.73
N HIS A 67 -5.56 4.00 9.14
CA HIS A 67 -4.57 2.94 9.26
C HIS A 67 -3.23 3.47 9.76
N LEU A 68 -2.61 2.72 10.66
CA LEU A 68 -1.19 2.81 10.97
C LEU A 68 -0.52 1.56 10.44
N TYR A 69 0.59 1.69 9.72
CA TYR A 69 1.30 0.53 9.18
C TYR A 69 2.77 0.82 8.94
N HIS A 70 3.57 -0.24 8.94
CA HIS A 70 4.99 -0.19 8.62
C HIS A 70 5.23 -0.53 7.15
N VAL A 71 6.08 0.24 6.49
CA VAL A 71 6.45 0.08 5.10
C VAL A 71 7.93 -0.27 5.02
N GLU A 72 8.24 -1.33 4.29
CA GLU A 72 9.59 -1.69 3.88
C GLU A 72 9.67 -1.67 2.35
N VAL A 73 10.66 -0.96 1.81
CA VAL A 73 10.91 -0.88 0.38
C VAL A 73 12.29 -1.43 0.09
N GLU A 74 12.35 -2.51 -0.69
CA GLU A 74 13.59 -3.17 -1.10
C GLU A 74 13.86 -2.86 -2.57
N PHE A 75 15.10 -2.47 -2.91
CA PHE A 75 15.52 -2.13 -4.27
C PHE A 75 16.53 -3.16 -4.77
N LYS A 76 16.21 -3.84 -5.88
CA LYS A 76 17.08 -4.88 -6.44
C LYS A 76 16.82 -5.06 -7.94
N ASP A 77 17.89 -5.22 -8.72
CA ASP A 77 17.83 -5.58 -10.15
C ASP A 77 16.84 -4.72 -10.96
N GLU A 78 16.93 -3.39 -10.82
CA GLU A 78 16.05 -2.41 -11.49
C GLU A 78 14.55 -2.59 -11.18
N ARG A 79 14.26 -3.21 -10.04
CA ARG A 79 12.92 -3.38 -9.49
C ARG A 79 12.92 -2.93 -8.04
N TYR A 80 11.72 -2.67 -7.54
CA TYR A 80 11.51 -2.48 -6.11
C TYR A 80 10.30 -3.29 -5.66
N ARG A 81 10.33 -3.70 -4.41
CA ARG A 81 9.21 -4.34 -3.71
C ARG A 81 8.83 -3.45 -2.56
N VAL A 82 7.52 -3.25 -2.39
CA VAL A 82 6.96 -2.58 -1.23
C VAL A 82 6.23 -3.63 -0.41
N THR A 83 6.65 -3.81 0.83
CA THR A 83 6.04 -4.71 1.79
C THR A 83 5.39 -3.87 2.88
N ILE A 84 4.09 -4.10 3.10
CA ILE A 84 3.33 -3.41 4.14
C ILE A 84 3.04 -4.43 5.25
N THR A 85 3.40 -4.09 6.47
CA THR A 85 3.26 -4.96 7.64
C THR A 85 2.69 -4.17 8.83
N ASN A 86 2.31 -4.89 9.88
CA ASN A 86 1.79 -4.31 11.13
C ASN A 86 0.65 -3.31 10.88
N ILE A 87 -0.30 -3.69 10.02
CA ILE A 87 -1.48 -2.87 9.74
C ILE A 87 -2.39 -2.89 10.97
N GLU A 88 -2.62 -1.71 11.53
CA GLU A 88 -3.50 -1.47 12.65
C GLU A 88 -4.57 -0.44 12.26
N ASN A 89 -5.75 -0.59 12.83
CA ASN A 89 -6.83 0.37 12.65
C ASN A 89 -6.78 1.42 13.76
N ILE A 90 -6.90 2.70 13.40
CA ILE A 90 -6.89 3.80 14.37
C ILE A 90 -8.31 4.03 14.89
N ALA A 91 -8.53 3.72 16.18
CA ALA A 91 -9.84 3.61 16.82
C ALA A 91 -10.71 4.90 16.81
N GLY A 92 -10.13 6.08 16.57
CA GLY A 92 -10.82 7.37 16.71
C GLY A 92 -11.89 7.70 15.66
N ASN A 93 -11.95 6.96 14.55
CA ASN A 93 -12.91 7.18 13.44
C ASN A 93 -13.81 5.95 13.17
N VAL A 94 -13.99 5.11 14.19
CA VAL A 94 -14.69 3.82 14.06
C VAL A 94 -16.18 3.99 14.37
N GLN A 95 -17.05 3.61 13.42
CA GLN A 95 -18.47 3.43 13.70
C GLN A 95 -18.93 1.96 13.78
N SER A 96 -18.06 0.95 13.63
CA SER A 96 -18.59 -0.43 13.61
C SER A 96 -17.62 -1.62 13.74
N VAL A 97 -16.30 -1.44 13.92
CA VAL A 97 -15.41 -2.59 14.20
C VAL A 97 -14.48 -2.29 15.36
N ASN A 98 -14.77 -2.94 16.49
CA ASN A 98 -13.97 -2.92 17.71
C ASN A 98 -12.92 -4.05 17.71
N GLU A 99 -12.74 -4.76 16.60
CA GLU A 99 -11.78 -5.85 16.47
C GLU A 99 -10.50 -5.39 15.74
N PRO A 100 -9.32 -5.88 16.15
CA PRO A 100 -8.05 -5.62 15.46
C PRO A 100 -8.13 -6.03 13.98
N PHE A 101 -7.35 -5.34 13.12
CA PHE A 101 -7.29 -5.65 11.69
C PHE A 101 -7.06 -7.15 11.41
N ALA A 102 -6.14 -7.77 12.16
CA ALA A 102 -5.83 -9.19 12.04
C ALA A 102 -7.08 -10.07 12.26
N GLU A 103 -7.90 -9.77 13.26
CA GLU A 103 -9.14 -10.50 13.54
C GLU A 103 -10.23 -10.22 12.49
N ALA A 104 -10.29 -9.00 11.96
CA ALA A 104 -11.24 -8.64 10.90
C ALA A 104 -10.97 -9.37 9.57
N VAL A 105 -9.71 -9.79 9.36
CA VAL A 105 -9.25 -10.44 8.11
C VAL A 105 -9.04 -11.95 8.30
N THR A 106 -8.69 -12.39 9.51
CA THR A 106 -8.44 -13.80 9.84
C THR A 106 -9.29 -14.28 11.02
N LYS A 107 -9.82 -15.50 10.92
CA LYS A 107 -10.59 -16.18 11.95
C LYS A 107 -9.64 -16.56 13.09
N ASN A 108 -9.79 -15.90 14.23
CA ASN A 108 -8.99 -16.09 15.45
C ASN A 108 -7.48 -15.99 15.18
N GLY A 109 -7.06 -15.08 14.30
CA GLY A 109 -5.64 -14.88 13.96
C GLY A 109 -5.00 -15.96 13.08
N THR A 110 -5.69 -17.07 12.73
CA THR A 110 -5.04 -18.24 12.12
C THR A 110 -5.43 -18.55 10.68
N THR A 111 -6.63 -18.17 10.24
CA THR A 111 -7.13 -18.57 8.90
C THR A 111 -7.85 -17.42 8.24
N PHE A 112 -7.57 -17.10 6.98
CA PHE A 112 -8.27 -16.03 6.29
C PHE A 112 -9.79 -16.24 6.26
N HIS A 113 -10.54 -15.19 6.56
CA HIS A 113 -11.98 -15.17 6.34
C HIS A 113 -12.24 -15.23 4.84
N GLN A 114 -12.77 -16.37 4.37
CA GLN A 114 -13.22 -16.54 2.99
C GLN A 114 -14.62 -15.95 2.81
N SER A 115 -14.71 -14.63 2.87
CA SER A 115 -15.93 -13.90 2.55
C SER A 115 -15.66 -12.90 1.44
N LYS A 116 -16.62 -12.76 0.52
CA LYS A 116 -16.54 -11.76 -0.56
C LYS A 116 -16.30 -10.34 -0.03
N MET A 117 -16.80 -10.03 1.17
CA MET A 117 -16.60 -8.72 1.80
C MET A 117 -15.14 -8.49 2.18
N VAL A 118 -14.50 -9.49 2.79
CA VAL A 118 -13.08 -9.45 3.17
C VAL A 118 -12.20 -9.40 1.93
N GLU A 119 -12.47 -10.26 0.95
CA GLU A 119 -11.76 -10.28 -0.35
C GLU A 119 -11.84 -8.92 -1.05
N ASN A 120 -13.03 -8.33 -1.17
CA ASN A 120 -13.20 -7.00 -1.76
C ASN A 120 -12.46 -5.91 -0.98
N GLY A 121 -12.50 -5.96 0.36
CA GLY A 121 -11.77 -5.03 1.22
C GLY A 121 -10.26 -5.10 0.99
N LEU A 122 -9.70 -6.32 0.95
CA LEU A 122 -8.29 -6.55 0.67
C LEU A 122 -7.89 -6.12 -0.74
N GLN A 123 -8.75 -6.34 -1.74
CA GLN A 123 -8.51 -5.88 -3.10
C GLN A 123 -8.45 -4.35 -3.20
N ILE A 124 -9.35 -3.65 -2.49
CA ILE A 124 -9.35 -2.19 -2.40
C ILE A 124 -8.04 -1.70 -1.76
N MET A 125 -7.63 -2.29 -0.64
CA MET A 125 -6.38 -1.94 0.03
C MET A 125 -5.17 -2.19 -0.87
N ASN A 126 -5.11 -3.34 -1.54
CA ASN A 126 -4.04 -3.65 -2.48
C ASN A 126 -3.95 -2.61 -3.60
N THR A 127 -5.09 -2.21 -4.17
CA THR A 127 -5.14 -1.20 -5.24
C THR A 127 -4.70 0.17 -4.72
N TYR A 128 -5.19 0.57 -3.55
CA TYR A 128 -4.83 1.82 -2.89
C TYR A 128 -3.33 1.89 -2.62
N PHE A 129 -2.75 0.88 -1.98
CA PHE A 129 -1.31 0.84 -1.67
C PHE A 129 -0.46 0.79 -2.94
N THR A 130 -0.87 0.01 -3.94
CA THR A 130 -0.18 -0.03 -5.23
C THR A 130 -0.13 1.37 -5.83
N GLU A 131 -1.25 2.10 -5.93
CA GLU A 131 -1.26 3.47 -6.46
C GLU A 131 -0.40 4.41 -5.61
N LYS A 132 -0.50 4.33 -4.28
CA LYS A 132 0.20 5.22 -3.34
C LYS A 132 1.72 5.10 -3.44
N PHE A 133 2.23 3.87 -3.56
CA PHE A 133 3.67 3.61 -3.56
C PHE A 133 4.27 3.43 -4.96
N THR A 134 3.47 3.57 -6.02
CA THR A 134 4.00 3.50 -7.38
C THR A 134 4.77 4.77 -7.74
N ILE A 135 6.01 4.59 -8.21
CA ILE A 135 6.79 5.66 -8.86
C ILE A 135 6.03 6.12 -10.13
N PRO A 136 5.56 7.37 -10.24
CA PRO A 136 4.72 7.82 -11.36
C PRO A 136 5.37 7.63 -12.74
N GLN A 137 6.69 7.71 -12.82
CA GLN A 137 7.47 7.49 -14.04
C GLN A 137 7.36 6.04 -14.55
N TYR A 138 7.04 5.07 -13.68
CA TYR A 138 6.72 3.68 -14.06
C TYR A 138 5.30 3.51 -14.61
N ILE A 139 4.35 4.41 -14.29
CA ILE A 139 2.94 4.31 -14.73
C ILE A 139 2.79 4.54 -16.25
N LYS A 140 3.72 5.27 -16.88
CA LYS A 140 3.70 5.52 -18.32
C LYS A 140 4.03 4.29 -19.19
N GLN A 141 4.34 3.14 -18.59
CA GLN A 141 4.62 1.88 -19.29
C GLN A 141 3.61 0.77 -18.92
N LYS A 142 2.31 1.08 -18.82
CA LYS A 142 1.27 0.05 -18.86
C LYS A 142 1.36 -0.73 -20.18
N THR A 143 2.16 -1.78 -20.16
CA THR A 143 1.95 -2.96 -20.99
C THR A 143 1.32 -3.95 -20.02
N ASP A 144 0.07 -4.33 -20.29
CA ASP A 144 -0.58 -5.42 -19.58
C ASP A 144 0.38 -6.62 -19.55
N TRP A 145 0.56 -7.18 -18.36
CA TRP A 145 1.19 -8.48 -18.15
C TRP A 145 0.10 -9.49 -17.85
#